data_AF-A0A538BAT6-F1
#
_entry.id   AF-A0A538BAT6-F1
#
_cell.length_a   1.000
_cell.length_b   1.000
_cell.length_c   1.000
_cell.angle_alpha   90.00
_cell.angle_beta   90.00
_cell.angle_gamma   90.00
#
_symmetry.space_group_name_H-M   'P 1'
#
loop_
_entity.id
_entity.type
_entity.pdbx_description
1 polymer ?
#
loop_
_entity_poly.entity_id
_entity_poly.type
_entity_poly.pdbx_seq_one_letter_code
_entity_poly.pdbx_strand_id
1 'polypeptide(L)'
;MGFAAGVDADPALLVSSSFADGIVHAVAQEEPSLVLVGQRSASADPALGGVGEAVAGSIASPVVILVGEVEKIREVVLVDGQQADGPDGHDAAAIATELASRIGGNKVMRRQAGNSVPFSELSPGQLCIAPTKSWQALAASDPPEGAAVMMVLDPPPAPSTEDEAVLSIRDARI
;
A
#
# COMPACT_ATOMS: atom_id res chain seq x y z
N MET A 1 -9.36 -20.18 11.38
CA MET A 1 -8.30 -19.29 10.86
C MET A 1 -6.99 -19.91 11.27
N GLY A 2 -6.17 -20.35 10.32
CA GLY A 2 -4.85 -20.91 10.59
C GLY A 2 -3.94 -20.50 9.44
N PHE A 3 -2.67 -20.22 9.74
CA PHE A 3 -1.68 -19.93 8.71
C PHE A 3 -1.41 -21.20 7.88
N ALA A 4 -1.09 -21.02 6.61
CA ALA A 4 -0.72 -22.15 5.76
C ALA A 4 0.53 -22.84 6.32
N ALA A 5 0.60 -24.17 6.19
CA ALA A 5 1.76 -24.93 6.63
C ALA A 5 3.04 -24.43 5.93
N GLY A 6 4.09 -24.17 6.71
CA GLY A 6 5.37 -23.65 6.21
C GLY A 6 5.50 -22.12 6.20
N VAL A 7 4.49 -21.39 6.68
CA VAL A 7 4.61 -19.95 6.96
C VAL A 7 5.13 -19.77 8.39
N ASP A 8 6.30 -19.15 8.53
CA ASP A 8 6.78 -18.66 9.82
C ASP A 8 6.00 -17.39 10.17
N ALA A 9 5.17 -17.47 11.20
CA ALA A 9 4.27 -16.41 11.60
C ALA A 9 4.28 -16.27 13.12
N ASP A 10 4.45 -15.05 13.60
CA ASP A 10 4.33 -14.69 15.01
C ASP A 10 3.09 -13.80 15.22
N PRO A 11 1.92 -14.38 15.50
CA PRO A 11 0.68 -13.63 15.63
C PRO A 11 0.65 -12.84 16.95
N ALA A 12 0.55 -11.51 16.85
CA ALA A 12 0.33 -10.63 17.99
C ALA A 12 -1.10 -10.07 18.02
N LEU A 13 -1.66 -9.90 19.22
CA LEU A 13 -2.89 -9.15 19.45
C LEU A 13 -2.57 -7.85 20.19
N LEU A 14 -2.80 -6.73 19.52
CA LEU A 14 -2.56 -5.40 20.06
C LEU A 14 -3.90 -4.69 20.30
N VAL A 15 -4.00 -3.98 21.43
CA VAL A 15 -5.16 -3.15 21.76
C VAL A 15 -4.70 -1.70 21.76
N SER A 16 -5.26 -0.89 20.87
CA SER A 16 -4.96 0.53 20.71
C SER A 16 -6.26 1.32 20.57
N SER A 17 -6.22 2.61 20.92
CA SER A 17 -7.33 3.55 20.70
C SER A 17 -7.60 3.82 19.22
N SER A 18 -6.60 3.57 18.36
CA SER A 18 -6.66 3.75 16.91
C SER A 18 -5.97 2.57 16.23
N PHE A 19 -6.60 2.03 15.18
CA PHE A 19 -6.03 0.91 14.43
C PHE A 19 -4.75 1.33 13.68
N ALA A 20 -4.74 2.53 13.10
CA ALA A 20 -3.56 3.09 12.44
C ALA A 20 -2.40 3.25 13.44
N ASP A 21 -2.66 3.83 14.62
CA ASP A 21 -1.63 4.04 15.64
C ASP A 21 -1.06 2.71 16.15
N GLY A 22 -1.90 1.68 16.27
CA GLY A 22 -1.44 0.35 16.63
C GLY A 22 -0.45 -0.22 15.62
N ILE A 23 -0.73 -0.03 14.32
CA ILE A 23 0.18 -0.45 13.24
C ILE A 23 1.47 0.37 13.27
N VAL A 24 1.39 1.70 13.38
CA VAL A 24 2.57 2.58 13.42
C VAL A 24 3.51 2.20 14.58
N HIS A 25 2.97 1.96 15.77
CA HIS A 25 3.79 1.53 16.90
C HIS A 25 4.42 0.14 16.69
N ALA A 26 3.68 -0.81 16.11
CA ALA A 26 4.22 -2.13 15.79
C ALA A 26 5.36 -2.04 14.76
N VAL A 27 5.20 -1.21 13.73
CA VAL A 27 6.24 -0.96 12.72
C VAL A 27 7.49 -0.37 13.36
N ALA A 28 7.32 0.59 14.28
CA ALA A 28 8.45 1.19 14.98
C ALA A 28 9.21 0.21 15.89
N GLN A 29 8.56 -0.86 16.36
CA GLN A 29 9.17 -1.88 17.20
C GLN A 29 9.84 -3.01 16.40
N GLU A 30 9.18 -3.45 15.34
CA GLU A 30 9.58 -4.64 14.57
C GLU A 30 10.42 -4.29 13.33
N GLU A 31 10.46 -3.02 12.93
CA GLU A 31 11.16 -2.51 11.75
C GLU A 31 10.93 -3.37 10.48
N PRO A 32 9.67 -3.64 10.09
CA PRO A 32 9.37 -4.53 8.98
C PRO A 32 9.84 -3.95 7.64
N SER A 33 10.31 -4.82 6.75
CA SER A 33 10.71 -4.43 5.39
C SER A 33 9.52 -4.10 4.47
N LEU A 34 8.30 -4.48 4.86
CA LEU A 34 7.06 -4.25 4.12
C LEU A 34 5.86 -4.33 5.07
N VAL A 35 4.88 -3.45 4.90
CA VAL A 35 3.62 -3.51 5.64
C VAL A 35 2.46 -3.79 4.68
N LEU A 36 1.66 -4.83 4.96
CA LEU A 36 0.46 -5.16 4.20
C LEU A 36 -0.78 -4.86 5.05
N VAL A 37 -1.64 -3.96 4.57
CA VAL A 37 -2.90 -3.59 5.21
C VAL A 37 -4.07 -4.06 4.34
N GLY A 38 -4.82 -5.04 4.84
CA GLY A 38 -6.08 -5.47 4.21
C GLY A 38 -7.25 -4.61 4.69
N GLN A 39 -8.06 -4.11 3.77
CA GLN A 39 -9.30 -3.41 4.08
C GLN A 39 -10.44 -3.86 3.15
N ARG A 40 -11.66 -3.88 3.68
CA ARG A 40 -12.82 -4.45 2.98
C ARG A 40 -13.34 -3.58 1.83
N SER A 41 -13.15 -2.26 1.94
CA SER A 41 -13.64 -1.24 1.01
C SER A 41 -12.61 -0.11 0.93
N ALA A 42 -12.47 0.49 -0.25
CA ALA A 42 -11.80 1.76 -0.50
C ALA A 42 -12.68 2.93 -0.03
N SER A 43 -14.01 2.76 0.00
CA SER A 43 -14.92 3.74 0.60
C SER A 43 -14.92 3.63 2.13
N ALA A 44 -14.06 4.43 2.76
CA ALA A 44 -14.40 4.99 4.06
C ALA A 44 -15.05 6.37 3.82
N ASP A 45 -15.90 6.81 4.75
CA ASP A 45 -16.57 8.12 4.82
C ASP A 45 -15.78 9.33 4.24
N PRO A 46 -16.44 10.43 3.82
CA PRO A 46 -16.07 11.28 2.69
C PRO A 46 -14.91 12.26 2.91
N ALA A 47 -13.93 11.94 3.73
CA ALA A 47 -12.68 12.67 3.83
C ALA A 47 -11.54 11.65 3.73
N LEU A 48 -10.65 11.84 2.75
CA LEU A 48 -9.27 11.33 2.70
C LEU A 48 -8.81 10.77 4.07
N GLY A 49 -8.45 9.49 4.16
CA GLY A 49 -8.04 8.90 5.46
C GLY A 49 -8.49 7.47 5.75
N GLY A 50 -8.36 6.54 4.80
CA GLY A 50 -8.44 5.11 5.14
C GLY A 50 -7.30 4.71 6.10
N VAL A 51 -7.45 3.62 6.87
CA VAL A 51 -6.38 3.20 7.81
C VAL A 51 -5.07 2.92 7.07
N GLY A 52 -5.14 2.27 5.90
CA GLY A 52 -3.96 2.05 5.08
C GLY A 52 -3.27 3.35 4.65
N GLU A 53 -4.04 4.41 4.43
CA GLU A 53 -3.53 5.74 4.10
C GLU A 53 -2.85 6.41 5.29
N ALA A 54 -3.50 6.41 6.46
CA ALA A 54 -2.93 6.94 7.67
C ALA A 54 -1.60 6.26 8.05
N VAL A 55 -1.53 4.93 7.89
CA VAL A 55 -0.30 4.15 8.14
C VAL A 55 0.77 4.53 7.13
N ALA A 56 0.46 4.51 5.84
CA ALA A 56 1.44 4.75 4.79
C ALA A 56 1.97 6.20 4.80
N GLY A 57 1.20 7.18 5.29
CA GLY A 57 1.70 8.54 5.52
C GLY A 57 2.58 8.70 6.76
N SER A 58 2.67 7.70 7.64
CA SER A 58 3.26 7.83 8.98
C SER A 58 4.50 6.94 9.22
N ILE A 59 4.86 6.07 8.27
CA ILE A 59 5.96 5.11 8.44
C ILE A 59 6.96 5.16 7.28
N ALA A 60 8.21 4.79 7.54
CA ALA A 60 9.27 4.77 6.53
C ALA A 60 9.33 3.47 5.69
N SER A 61 8.62 2.41 6.12
CA SER A 61 8.57 1.16 5.36
C SER A 61 7.56 1.26 4.20
N PRO A 62 7.81 0.59 3.05
CA PRO A 62 6.83 0.50 1.98
C PRO A 62 5.51 -0.10 2.48
N VAL A 63 4.39 0.44 1.99
CA VAL A 63 3.05 -0.03 2.37
C VAL A 63 2.31 -0.56 1.17
N VAL A 64 1.65 -1.71 1.37
CA VAL A 64 0.74 -2.31 0.43
C VAL A 64 -0.65 -2.30 1.02
N ILE A 65 -1.60 -1.70 0.30
CA ILE A 65 -3.01 -1.69 0.68
C ILE A 65 -3.76 -2.67 -0.21
N LEU A 66 -4.36 -3.70 0.39
CA LEU A 66 -5.20 -4.68 -0.30
C LEU A 66 -6.67 -4.34 -0.05
N VAL A 67 -7.41 -4.07 -1.13
CA VAL A 67 -8.85 -3.77 -1.11
C VAL A 67 -9.61 -4.84 -1.88
N GLY A 68 -10.76 -5.27 -1.33
CA GLY A 68 -11.64 -6.25 -1.94
C GLY A 68 -11.34 -7.68 -1.48
N GLU A 69 -12.06 -8.63 -2.09
CA GLU A 69 -12.01 -10.04 -1.71
C GLU A 69 -11.90 -10.89 -2.97
N VAL A 70 -10.81 -11.65 -3.08
CA VAL A 70 -10.58 -12.59 -4.18
C VAL A 70 -10.35 -13.99 -3.60
N GLU A 71 -11.36 -14.86 -3.71
CA GLU A 71 -11.26 -16.24 -3.20
C GLU A 71 -10.19 -17.05 -3.95
N LYS A 72 -10.03 -16.80 -5.26
CA LYS A 72 -9.04 -17.44 -6.12
C LYS A 72 -8.52 -16.46 -7.17
N ILE A 73 -7.22 -16.16 -7.10
CA ILE A 73 -6.55 -15.34 -8.10
C ILE A 73 -6.36 -16.19 -9.36
N ARG A 74 -7.00 -15.78 -10.46
CA ARG A 74 -6.89 -16.42 -11.78
C ARG A 74 -5.98 -15.64 -12.72
N GLU A 75 -5.95 -14.32 -12.53
CA GLU A 75 -5.26 -13.39 -13.39
C GLU A 75 -4.70 -12.25 -12.55
N VAL A 76 -3.47 -11.86 -12.84
CA VAL A 76 -2.82 -10.70 -12.23
C VAL A 76 -2.66 -9.64 -13.30
N VAL A 77 -3.15 -8.43 -12.98
CA VAL A 77 -3.01 -7.26 -13.82
C VAL A 77 -2.05 -6.30 -13.13
N LEU A 78 -0.91 -6.01 -13.76
CA LEU A 78 0.03 -4.99 -13.29
C LEU A 78 -0.25 -3.68 -14.03
N VAL A 79 -0.46 -2.60 -13.29
CA VAL A 79 -0.44 -1.24 -13.84
C VAL A 79 1.02 -0.78 -13.86
N ASP A 80 1.55 -0.49 -15.03
CA ASP A 80 2.90 0.06 -15.19
C ASP A 80 2.92 1.48 -14.62
N GLY A 81 3.66 1.67 -13.53
CA GLY A 81 3.95 2.98 -12.96
C GLY A 81 5.05 3.70 -13.73
N GLN A 82 5.10 5.02 -13.62
CA GLN A 82 6.30 5.76 -14.01
C GLN A 82 7.39 5.50 -12.97
N GLN A 83 8.54 4.97 -13.40
CA GLN A 83 9.72 4.83 -12.55
C GLN A 83 10.05 6.17 -11.89
N ALA A 84 10.41 6.14 -10.61
CA ALA A 84 10.94 7.32 -9.96
C ALA A 84 12.38 7.55 -10.45
N ASP A 85 12.65 8.69 -11.05
CA ASP A 85 14.02 9.17 -11.28
C ASP A 85 14.57 9.66 -9.94
N GLY A 86 15.19 8.77 -9.16
CA GLY A 86 15.78 9.10 -7.88
C GLY A 86 16.69 7.99 -7.34
N PRO A 87 17.82 8.33 -6.69
CA PRO A 87 18.75 7.36 -6.12
C PRO A 87 18.26 6.70 -4.82
N ASP A 88 17.17 7.18 -4.21
CA ASP A 88 16.74 6.79 -2.87
C ASP A 88 15.60 5.74 -2.88
N GLY A 89 16.01 4.49 -3.10
CA GLY A 89 15.77 3.43 -2.11
C GLY A 89 14.50 2.58 -2.16
N HIS A 90 13.33 3.10 -2.53
CA HIS A 90 12.11 2.28 -2.62
C HIS A 90 11.29 2.74 -3.82
N ASP A 91 11.24 1.89 -4.85
CA ASP A 91 10.43 2.13 -6.04
C ASP A 91 9.17 1.26 -5.96
N ALA A 92 8.02 1.86 -5.63
CA ALA A 92 6.72 1.21 -5.63
C ALA A 92 6.46 0.46 -6.94
N ALA A 93 6.98 0.94 -8.07
CA ALA A 93 6.87 0.24 -9.34
C ALA A 93 7.70 -1.06 -9.38
N ALA A 94 8.90 -1.06 -8.78
CA ALA A 94 9.72 -2.26 -8.64
C ALA A 94 9.06 -3.28 -7.70
N ILE A 95 8.56 -2.84 -6.54
CA ILE A 95 7.84 -3.70 -5.59
C ILE A 95 6.56 -4.26 -6.23
N ALA A 96 5.77 -3.43 -6.91
CA ALA A 96 4.57 -3.87 -7.63
C ALA A 96 4.89 -4.90 -8.71
N THR A 97 5.98 -4.69 -9.46
CA THR A 97 6.45 -5.63 -10.49
C THR A 97 6.87 -6.97 -9.87
N GLU A 98 7.62 -6.93 -8.77
CA GLU A 98 8.02 -8.13 -8.04
C GLU A 98 6.80 -8.89 -7.53
N LEU A 99 5.87 -8.21 -6.84
CA LEU A 99 4.63 -8.80 -6.33
C LEU A 99 3.81 -9.42 -7.46
N ALA A 100 3.64 -8.72 -8.59
CA ALA A 100 2.92 -9.23 -9.73
C ALA A 100 3.57 -10.50 -10.29
N SER A 101 4.90 -10.51 -10.42
CA SER A 101 5.64 -11.69 -10.90
C SER A 101 5.53 -12.88 -9.96
N ARG A 102 5.59 -12.66 -8.64
CA ARG A 102 5.52 -13.72 -7.63
C ARG A 102 4.12 -14.32 -7.53
N ILE A 103 3.08 -13.49 -7.64
CA ILE A 103 1.68 -13.92 -7.53
C ILE A 103 1.18 -14.52 -8.86
N GLY A 104 1.41 -13.82 -9.97
CA GLY A 104 0.91 -14.21 -11.29
C GLY A 104 1.82 -15.15 -12.07
N GLY A 105 3.08 -15.31 -11.65
CA GLY A 105 4.09 -16.06 -12.38
C GLY A 105 4.25 -15.52 -13.81
N ASN A 106 4.11 -16.40 -14.80
CA ASN A 106 4.21 -16.04 -16.21
C ASN A 106 2.91 -15.44 -16.80
N LYS A 107 1.85 -15.27 -15.99
CA LYS A 107 0.53 -14.81 -16.43
C LYS A 107 0.18 -13.43 -15.85
N VAL A 108 1.07 -12.47 -16.06
CA VAL A 108 0.84 -11.07 -15.68
C VAL A 108 0.46 -10.26 -16.91
N MET A 109 -0.74 -9.68 -16.91
CA MET A 109 -1.14 -8.71 -17.92
C MET A 109 -0.69 -7.32 -17.50
N ARG A 110 -0.02 -6.59 -18.40
CA ARG A 110 0.44 -5.22 -18.12
C ARG A 110 -0.48 -4.19 -18.72
N ARG A 111 -0.77 -3.12 -17.99
CA ARG A 111 -1.58 -1.97 -18.42
C ARG A 111 -0.82 -0.68 -18.18
N GLN A 112 -0.92 0.26 -19.11
CA GLN A 112 -0.30 1.58 -18.96
C GLN A 112 -1.15 2.47 -18.05
N ALA A 113 -0.51 3.24 -17.16
CA ALA A 113 -1.19 4.11 -16.19
C ALA A 113 -2.27 5.02 -16.81
N GLY A 114 -2.03 5.60 -18.00
CA GLY A 114 -2.97 6.48 -18.70
C GLY A 114 -4.17 5.80 -19.38
N ASN A 115 -4.14 4.46 -19.49
CA ASN A 115 -5.24 3.64 -20.02
C ASN A 115 -5.83 2.74 -18.91
N SER A 116 -5.63 3.12 -17.64
CA SER A 116 -6.10 2.32 -16.51
C SER A 116 -7.62 2.38 -16.45
N VAL A 117 -8.23 1.23 -16.70
CA VAL A 117 -9.65 1.01 -16.45
C VAL A 117 -9.93 1.22 -14.96
N PRO A 118 -11.04 1.89 -14.57
CA PRO A 118 -11.42 2.03 -13.17
C PRO A 118 -11.42 0.68 -12.45
N PHE A 119 -11.04 0.67 -11.17
CA PHE A 119 -11.04 -0.57 -10.36
C PHE A 119 -12.43 -1.23 -10.28
N SER A 120 -13.50 -0.47 -10.46
CA SER A 120 -14.88 -0.98 -10.56
C SER A 120 -15.15 -1.88 -11.77
N GLU A 121 -14.27 -1.90 -12.78
CA GLU A 121 -14.44 -2.71 -13.98
C GLU A 121 -13.49 -3.93 -14.01
N LEU A 122 -12.87 -4.27 -12.87
CA LEU A 122 -12.16 -5.54 -12.75
C LEU A 122 -13.12 -6.72 -12.89
N SER A 123 -12.63 -7.85 -13.38
CA SER A 123 -13.41 -9.08 -13.46
C SER A 123 -13.19 -9.95 -12.22
N PRO A 124 -14.19 -10.72 -11.76
CA PRO A 124 -14.00 -11.66 -10.67
C PRO A 124 -12.83 -12.63 -10.93
N GLY A 125 -11.97 -12.79 -9.93
CA GLY A 125 -10.71 -13.56 -10.01
C GLY A 125 -9.51 -12.75 -10.50
N GLN A 126 -9.66 -11.46 -10.82
CA GLN A 126 -8.56 -10.57 -11.11
C GLN A 126 -8.01 -9.93 -9.83
N LEU A 127 -6.68 -9.95 -9.70
CA LEU A 127 -5.94 -9.10 -8.78
C LEU A 127 -5.23 -8.01 -9.59
N CYS A 128 -5.62 -6.76 -9.39
CA CYS A 128 -4.91 -5.62 -9.96
C CYS A 128 -3.82 -5.16 -8.98
N ILE A 129 -2.58 -5.00 -9.44
CA ILE A 129 -1.47 -4.47 -8.66
C ILE A 129 -1.04 -3.16 -9.30
N ALA A 130 -1.10 -2.07 -8.53
CA ALA A 130 -0.81 -0.74 -9.04
C ALA A 130 0.19 -0.02 -8.11
N PRO A 131 1.34 0.44 -8.62
CA PRO A 131 2.15 1.40 -7.91
C PRO A 131 1.41 2.75 -7.87
N THR A 132 1.34 3.35 -6.70
CA THR A 132 0.62 4.60 -6.48
C THR A 132 1.54 5.63 -5.85
N LYS A 133 1.66 6.78 -6.52
CA LYS A 133 2.35 7.98 -6.01
C LYS A 133 1.40 9.02 -5.44
N SER A 134 0.08 8.84 -5.60
CA SER A 134 -0.94 9.80 -5.20
C SER A 134 -2.11 9.11 -4.51
N TRP A 135 -2.39 9.57 -3.30
CA TRP A 135 -3.53 9.18 -2.46
C TRP A 135 -4.89 9.35 -3.16
N GLN A 136 -4.99 10.20 -4.17
CA GLN A 136 -6.22 10.36 -4.97
C GLN A 136 -6.59 9.10 -5.77
N ALA A 137 -5.63 8.21 -6.06
CA ALA A 137 -5.91 6.91 -6.65
C ALA A 137 -6.69 5.97 -5.70
N LEU A 138 -6.60 6.20 -4.39
CA LEU A 138 -7.37 5.48 -3.36
C LEU A 138 -8.85 5.87 -3.32
N ALA A 139 -9.20 7.03 -3.88
CA ALA A 139 -10.58 7.50 -3.98
C ALA A 139 -11.35 6.82 -5.14
N ALA A 140 -10.73 5.89 -5.85
CA ALA A 140 -11.39 5.10 -6.87
C ALA A 140 -12.38 4.12 -6.21
N SER A 141 -13.49 3.87 -6.90
CA SER A 141 -14.54 2.94 -6.50
C SER A 141 -14.00 1.59 -6.06
N ASP A 142 -14.69 0.97 -5.09
CA ASP A 142 -14.42 -0.40 -4.68
C ASP A 142 -14.29 -1.36 -5.88
N PRO A 143 -13.37 -2.33 -5.84
CA PRO A 143 -13.40 -3.41 -6.80
C PRO A 143 -14.71 -4.20 -6.68
N PRO A 144 -15.21 -4.76 -7.79
CA PRO A 144 -16.40 -5.60 -7.75
C PRO A 144 -16.14 -6.89 -6.94
N GLU A 145 -17.23 -7.53 -6.53
CA GLU A 145 -17.18 -8.78 -5.78
C GLU A 145 -16.34 -9.85 -6.49
N GLY A 146 -15.47 -10.51 -5.73
CA GLY A 146 -14.56 -11.52 -6.26
C GLY A 146 -13.30 -10.96 -6.93
N ALA A 147 -13.11 -9.63 -6.99
CA ALA A 147 -11.90 -8.98 -7.46
C ALA A 147 -11.20 -8.24 -6.31
N ALA A 148 -9.90 -7.98 -6.48
CA ALA A 148 -9.11 -7.24 -5.51
C ALA A 148 -8.13 -6.27 -6.19
N VAL A 149 -7.78 -5.22 -5.45
CA VAL A 149 -6.76 -4.24 -5.83
C VAL A 149 -5.69 -4.20 -4.75
N MET A 150 -4.44 -4.28 -5.18
CA MET A 150 -3.25 -4.15 -4.36
C MET A 150 -2.52 -2.88 -4.78
N MET A 151 -2.54 -1.87 -3.92
CA MET A 151 -1.86 -0.60 -4.16
C MET A 151 -0.54 -0.62 -3.41
N VAL A 152 0.54 -0.31 -4.11
CA VAL A 152 1.89 -0.27 -3.56
C VAL A 152 2.30 1.19 -3.46
N LEU A 153 2.65 1.63 -2.26
CA LEU A 153 2.97 3.02 -1.96
C LEU A 153 4.43 3.15 -1.55
N ASP A 154 5.06 4.20 -2.08
CA ASP A 154 6.36 4.65 -1.59
C ASP A 154 6.20 5.22 -0.18
N PRO A 155 7.21 5.06 0.68
CA PRO A 155 7.23 5.76 1.95
C PRO A 155 7.21 7.28 1.72
N PRO A 156 6.68 8.05 2.68
CA PRO A 156 6.76 9.50 2.61
C PRO A 156 8.23 9.92 2.52
N PRO A 157 8.54 10.98 1.75
CA PRO A 157 9.91 11.47 1.67
C PRO A 157 10.41 11.79 3.08
N ALA A 158 11.67 11.44 3.36
CA ALA A 158 12.30 11.87 4.60
C ALA A 158 12.19 13.40 4.67
N PRO A 159 11.89 13.98 5.86
CA PRO A 159 11.85 15.42 6.02
C PRO A 159 13.20 15.98 5.55
N SER A 160 13.15 16.95 4.63
CA SER A 160 14.37 17.62 4.19
C SER A 160 15.02 18.27 5.41
N THR A 161 16.35 18.26 5.48
CA THR A 161 17.14 18.91 6.54
C THR A 161 16.87 20.41 6.68
N GLU A 162 16.17 21.02 5.70
CA GLU A 162 15.69 22.40 5.77
C GLU A 162 14.49 22.57 6.72
N ASP A 163 13.62 21.57 6.88
CA ASP A 163 12.48 21.62 7.82
C ASP A 163 12.93 21.45 9.28
N GLU A 164 14.01 20.70 9.52
CA GLU A 164 14.67 20.62 10.84
C GLU A 164 15.22 21.98 11.29
N ALA A 165 15.77 22.76 10.35
CA ALA A 165 16.29 24.09 10.64
C ALA A 165 15.18 25.09 11.01
N VAL A 166 13.99 24.98 10.40
CA VAL A 166 12.86 25.88 10.70
C VAL A 166 12.26 25.60 12.08
N LEU A 167 12.22 24.34 12.52
CA LEU A 167 11.79 23.96 13.86
C LEU A 167 12.80 24.39 14.94
N SER A 168 14.11 24.21 14.68
CA SER A 168 15.17 24.62 15.61
C SER A 168 15.23 26.14 15.86
N ILE A 169 14.88 26.97 14.86
CA ILE A 169 14.84 28.43 15.01
C ILE A 169 13.64 28.90 15.86
N ARG A 170 12.55 28.12 15.93
CA ARG A 170 11.37 28.48 16.76
C ARG A 170 11.58 28.23 18.25
N ASP A 171 12.34 27.20 18.62
CA ASP A 171 12.65 26.92 20.04
C ASP A 171 13.81 27.76 20.59
N ALA A 172 14.57 28.45 19.73
CA ALA A 172 15.64 29.35 20.14
C ALA A 172 15.18 30.79 20.48
N ARG A 173 13.86 31.05 20.52
CA ARG A 173 13.28 32.33 20.97
C ARG A 173 12.36 32.15 22.18
N ILE A 174 12.96 31.84 23.33
CA ILE A 174 12.40 32.16 24.66
C ILE A 174 13.51 32.80 25.50
#